data_AF-A0AAV0YXX3-F1
#
_entry.id   AF-A0AAV0YXX3-F1
#
_cell.length_a   1.000
_cell.length_b   1.000
_cell.length_c   1.000
_cell.angle_alpha   90.00
_cell.angle_beta   90.00
_cell.angle_gamma   90.00
#
_symmetry.space_group_name_H-M   'P 1'
#
loop_
_entity.id
_entity.type
_entity.pdbx_description
1 polymer ?
#
loop_
_entity_poly.entity_id
_entity_poly.type
_entity_poly.pdbx_seq_one_letter_code
_entity_poly.pdbx_strand_id
1 'polypeptide(L)'
;MSRPPIAICDLMPEHNVWKLAIHIVDLGIIKEQNGGQIHVVTRSRELEIWNTLLKKNETYMIYNGEPLINNFSLKSFQDFLKGDFVVDYLYDIIGVVQNVARTQVPGAGKKTCVNLSLTDESGNELDFTLWETYASQFMTYSSDIDAPIIILTYAWCHQSSSNL
;
A
#
# COMPACT_ATOMS: atom_id res chain seq x y z
N MET A 1 9.24 13.66 -33.87
CA MET A 1 10.18 12.71 -33.25
C MET A 1 9.62 12.30 -31.89
N SER A 2 9.54 10.99 -31.60
CA SER A 2 9.08 10.47 -30.29
C SER A 2 10.19 10.67 -29.26
N ARG A 3 9.88 11.25 -28.09
CA ARG A 3 10.80 11.34 -26.94
C ARG A 3 11.21 9.92 -26.50
N PRO A 4 12.49 9.68 -26.13
CA PRO A 4 12.92 8.37 -25.63
C PRO A 4 12.25 8.05 -24.28
N PRO A 5 12.12 6.75 -23.92
CA PRO A 5 11.72 6.37 -22.57
C PRO A 5 12.71 6.93 -21.53
N ILE A 6 12.19 7.32 -20.37
CA ILE A 6 12.99 7.76 -19.22
C ILE A 6 13.07 6.64 -18.17
N ALA A 7 14.03 6.73 -17.25
CA ALA A 7 14.10 5.82 -16.13
C ALA A 7 13.04 6.17 -15.07
N ILE A 8 12.66 5.18 -14.26
CA ILE A 8 11.71 5.37 -13.14
C ILE A 8 12.23 6.41 -12.15
N CYS A 9 13.53 6.40 -11.84
CA CYS A 9 14.14 7.35 -10.91
C CYS A 9 14.15 8.80 -11.42
N ASP A 10 13.94 9.00 -12.73
CA ASP A 10 13.89 10.30 -13.37
C ASP A 10 12.45 10.82 -13.52
N LEU A 11 11.45 10.08 -13.02
CA LEU A 11 10.07 10.57 -12.94
C LEU A 11 10.02 11.74 -11.98
N MET A 12 9.51 12.86 -12.47
CA MET A 12 9.31 14.08 -11.70
C MET A 12 7.83 14.47 -11.79
N PRO A 13 7.14 14.77 -10.66
CA PRO A 13 5.72 15.11 -10.67
C PRO A 13 5.38 16.33 -11.52
N GLU A 14 6.32 17.27 -11.63
CA GLU A 14 6.19 18.49 -12.41
C GLU A 14 6.35 18.28 -13.93
N HIS A 15 6.80 17.09 -14.36
CA HIS A 15 6.91 16.75 -15.78
C HIS A 15 5.62 16.11 -16.29
N ASN A 16 4.71 16.93 -16.82
CA ASN A 16 3.40 16.50 -17.35
C ASN A 16 3.44 15.55 -18.57
N VAL A 17 4.63 15.22 -19.10
CA VAL A 17 4.78 14.33 -20.26
C VAL A 17 5.99 13.43 -20.08
N TRP A 18 5.74 12.14 -19.88
CA TRP A 18 6.75 11.10 -19.73
C TRP A 18 6.36 9.82 -20.47
N LYS A 19 7.36 8.98 -20.72
CA LYS A 19 7.26 7.69 -21.40
C LYS A 19 8.11 6.68 -20.63
N LEU A 20 7.51 5.59 -20.18
CA LEU A 20 8.20 4.52 -19.47
C LEU A 20 8.07 3.21 -20.25
N ALA A 21 9.18 2.49 -20.39
CA ALA A 21 9.19 1.11 -20.83
C ALA A 21 9.19 0.22 -19.59
N ILE A 22 8.18 -0.63 -19.47
CA ILE A 22 7.94 -1.34 -18.23
C ILE A 22 7.60 -2.81 -18.44
N HIS A 23 8.06 -3.66 -17.54
CA HIS A 23 7.77 -5.09 -17.52
C HIS A 23 6.82 -5.43 -16.38
N ILE A 24 5.73 -6.14 -16.69
CA ILE A 24 4.72 -6.53 -15.70
C ILE A 24 5.19 -7.79 -14.99
N VAL A 25 5.63 -7.66 -13.74
CA VAL A 25 6.04 -8.81 -12.92
C VAL A 25 4.84 -9.42 -12.22
N ASP A 26 3.94 -8.57 -11.74
CA ASP A 26 2.65 -8.97 -11.22
C ASP A 26 1.60 -7.88 -11.47
N LEU A 27 0.32 -8.21 -11.39
CA LEU A 27 -0.74 -7.21 -11.54
C LEU A 27 -0.60 -6.18 -10.39
N GLY A 28 -0.21 -4.95 -10.74
CA GLY A 28 0.07 -3.86 -9.79
C GLY A 28 1.55 -3.64 -9.45
N ILE A 29 2.46 -4.53 -9.86
CA ILE A 29 3.91 -4.39 -9.66
C ILE A 29 4.64 -4.37 -11.00
N ILE A 30 5.38 -3.28 -11.20
CA ILE A 30 6.02 -3.01 -12.47
C ILE A 30 7.51 -2.77 -12.28
N LYS A 31 8.34 -3.42 -13.11
CA LYS A 31 9.80 -3.23 -13.12
C LYS A 31 10.28 -2.56 -14.40
N GLU A 32 11.26 -1.69 -14.27
CA GLU A 32 12.08 -1.19 -15.37
C GLU A 32 13.19 -2.20 -15.71
N GLN A 33 13.66 -2.20 -16.96
CA GLN A 33 14.82 -2.99 -17.39
C GLN A 33 16.08 -2.75 -16.54
N ASN A 34 16.24 -1.56 -15.95
CA ASN A 34 17.42 -1.19 -15.17
C ASN A 34 17.31 -1.48 -13.65
N GLY A 35 16.24 -2.18 -13.22
CA GLY A 35 16.11 -2.64 -11.83
C GLY A 35 15.27 -1.75 -10.90
N GLY A 36 14.77 -0.61 -11.37
CA GLY A 36 13.76 0.17 -10.64
C GLY A 36 12.41 -0.57 -10.58
N GLN A 37 11.72 -0.52 -9.45
CA GLN A 37 10.39 -1.10 -9.26
C GLN A 37 9.42 -0.03 -8.76
N ILE A 38 8.22 0.02 -9.33
CA ILE A 38 7.12 0.86 -8.84
C ILE A 38 5.86 0.03 -8.67
N HIS A 39 5.05 0.42 -7.68
CA HIS A 39 3.67 -0.01 -7.58
C HIS A 39 2.81 0.92 -8.42
N VAL A 40 1.98 0.34 -9.27
CA VAL A 40 1.03 1.10 -10.08
C VAL A 40 -0.37 0.75 -9.66
N VAL A 41 -1.07 1.77 -9.16
CA VAL A 41 -2.47 1.68 -8.76
C VAL A 41 -3.34 2.29 -9.86
N THR A 42 -4.45 1.64 -10.16
CA THR A 42 -5.46 2.13 -11.11
C THR A 42 -6.79 2.35 -10.40
N ARG A 43 -7.69 3.14 -10.99
CA ARG A 43 -9.04 3.32 -10.44
C ARG A 43 -9.83 2.03 -10.57
N SER A 44 -10.62 1.68 -9.55
CA SER A 44 -11.42 0.44 -9.53
C SER A 44 -12.25 0.23 -10.81
N ARG A 45 -12.94 1.27 -11.29
CA ARG A 45 -13.74 1.22 -12.53
C ARG A 45 -12.97 0.92 -13.82
N GLU A 46 -11.64 1.10 -13.81
CA GLU A 46 -10.75 0.85 -14.94
C GLU A 46 -9.98 -0.48 -14.78
N LEU A 47 -10.06 -1.11 -13.60
CA LEU A 47 -9.31 -2.33 -13.27
C LEU A 47 -9.61 -3.49 -14.22
N GLU A 48 -10.89 -3.71 -14.54
CA GLU A 48 -11.29 -4.77 -15.48
C GLU A 48 -10.66 -4.56 -16.86
N ILE A 49 -10.65 -3.32 -17.36
CA ILE A 49 -10.05 -2.97 -18.65
C ILE A 49 -8.54 -3.28 -18.60
N TRP A 50 -7.85 -2.81 -17.57
CA TRP A 50 -6.41 -3.04 -17.44
C TRP A 50 -6.06 -4.52 -17.30
N ASN A 51 -6.86 -5.32 -16.59
CA ASN A 51 -6.66 -6.77 -16.47
C ASN A 51 -6.81 -7.51 -17.81
N THR A 52 -7.59 -6.97 -18.76
CA THR A 52 -7.68 -7.56 -20.11
C THR A 52 -6.50 -7.19 -21.01
N LEU A 53 -5.88 -6.03 -20.78
CA LEU A 53 -4.84 -5.46 -21.63
C LEU A 53 -3.42 -5.84 -21.16
N LEU A 54 -3.19 -5.84 -19.85
CA LEU A 54 -1.91 -6.11 -19.23
C LEU A 54 -1.78 -7.58 -18.90
N LYS A 55 -0.73 -8.20 -19.41
CA LYS A 55 -0.39 -9.59 -19.16
C LYS A 55 0.92 -9.66 -18.37
N LYS A 56 0.97 -10.60 -17.44
CA LYS A 56 2.18 -10.92 -16.70
C LYS A 56 3.30 -11.35 -17.65
N ASN A 57 4.52 -10.94 -17.35
CA ASN A 57 5.75 -11.17 -18.12
C ASN A 57 5.79 -10.50 -19.50
N GLU A 58 4.93 -9.52 -19.77
CA GLU A 58 4.96 -8.73 -20.99
C GLU A 58 5.50 -7.32 -20.72
N THR A 59 6.03 -6.70 -21.78
CA THR A 59 6.59 -5.35 -21.72
C THR A 59 5.69 -4.35 -22.45
N TYR A 60 5.35 -3.26 -21.76
CA TYR A 60 4.45 -2.23 -22.26
C TYR A 60 5.11 -0.85 -22.21
N MET A 61 4.56 0.06 -23.02
CA MET A 61 4.88 1.48 -22.95
C MET A 61 3.74 2.21 -22.24
N ILE A 62 4.03 2.82 -21.10
CA ILE A 62 3.09 3.69 -20.39
C ILE A 62 3.44 5.16 -20.66
N TYR A 63 2.41 5.96 -20.84
CA TYR A 63 2.49 7.40 -21.14
C TYR A 63 1.56 8.18 -20.22
N ASN A 64 1.98 9.38 -19.83
CA ASN A 64 1.12 10.42 -19.24
C ASN A 64 0.28 9.98 -18.02
N GLY A 65 0.82 9.15 -17.14
CA GLY A 65 0.23 8.96 -15.80
C GLY A 65 0.55 10.13 -14.88
N GLU A 66 -0.15 10.24 -13.76
CA GLU A 66 0.22 11.16 -12.67
C GLU A 66 1.14 10.39 -11.70
N PRO A 67 2.45 10.65 -11.67
CA PRO A 67 3.33 9.97 -10.73
C PRO A 67 3.08 10.54 -9.34
N LEU A 68 2.42 9.74 -8.49
CA LEU A 68 2.40 9.96 -7.05
C LEU A 68 3.74 9.47 -6.49
N ILE A 69 4.73 10.37 -6.42
CA ILE A 69 5.98 10.11 -5.70
C ILE A 69 5.71 10.30 -4.21
N ASN A 70 5.14 9.29 -3.59
CA ASN A 70 5.08 9.22 -2.14
C ASN A 70 6.37 8.55 -1.66
N ASN A 71 7.27 9.34 -1.08
CA ASN A 71 8.46 8.83 -0.41
C ASN A 71 8.05 8.20 0.93
N PHE A 72 7.62 6.94 0.89
CA PHE A 72 7.36 6.16 2.10
C PHE A 72 8.67 5.58 2.65
N SER A 73 8.92 5.75 3.94
CA SER A 73 10.03 5.08 4.63
C SER A 73 9.54 3.78 5.26
N LEU A 74 9.19 2.81 4.40
CA LEU A 74 8.55 1.57 4.81
C LEU A 74 9.46 0.73 5.73
N LYS A 75 8.97 0.40 6.93
CA LYS A 75 9.62 -0.53 7.86
C LYS A 75 9.04 -1.94 7.66
N SER A 76 9.91 -2.95 7.62
CA SER A 76 9.48 -4.34 7.37
C SER A 76 8.79 -4.95 8.59
N PHE A 77 7.85 -5.88 8.38
CA PHE A 77 7.17 -6.55 9.49
C PHE A 77 8.14 -7.43 10.28
N GLN A 78 9.10 -8.03 9.58
CA GLN A 78 10.14 -8.84 10.19
C GLN A 78 10.96 -8.05 11.22
N ASP A 79 11.22 -6.77 11.01
CA ASP A 79 11.94 -5.93 11.98
C ASP A 79 11.13 -5.75 13.26
N PHE A 80 9.82 -5.50 13.15
CA PHE A 80 8.92 -5.43 14.31
C PHE A 80 8.89 -6.75 15.08
N LEU A 81 8.77 -7.88 14.36
CA LEU A 81 8.76 -9.22 14.97
C LEU A 81 10.08 -9.58 15.66
N LYS A 82 11.21 -9.01 15.21
CA LYS A 82 12.53 -9.15 15.85
C LYS A 82 12.73 -8.19 17.02
N GLY A 83 11.83 -7.24 17.25
CA GLY A 83 12.00 -6.16 18.22
C GLY A 83 12.94 -5.04 17.74
N ASP A 84 13.25 -4.97 16.45
CA ASP A 84 14.03 -3.88 15.85
C ASP A 84 13.12 -2.68 15.52
N PHE A 85 12.54 -2.10 16.58
CA PHE A 85 11.75 -0.89 16.50
C PHE A 85 11.89 -0.07 17.79
N VAL A 86 11.53 1.20 17.70
CA VAL A 86 11.51 2.13 18.82
C VAL A 86 10.05 2.33 19.21
N VAL A 87 9.74 2.00 20.47
CA VAL A 87 8.43 2.28 21.07
C VAL A 87 8.16 3.78 20.99
N ASP A 88 6.92 4.14 20.67
CA ASP A 88 6.47 5.51 20.48
C ASP A 88 7.02 6.25 19.25
N TYR A 89 7.70 5.55 18.35
CA TYR A 89 8.09 6.09 17.05
C TYR A 89 7.00 5.86 15.98
N LEU A 90 7.03 6.71 14.95
CA LEU A 90 6.09 6.69 13.82
C LEU A 90 6.74 5.98 12.62
N TYR A 91 6.03 5.01 12.04
CA TYR A 91 6.53 4.22 10.92
C TYR A 91 5.57 4.24 9.74
N ASP A 92 6.10 4.19 8.52
CA ASP A 92 5.32 3.86 7.34
C ASP A 92 5.30 2.35 7.15
N ILE A 93 4.12 1.78 6.92
CA ILE A 93 3.89 0.35 6.91
C ILE A 93 2.95 0.02 5.75
N ILE A 94 3.23 -1.07 5.02
CA ILE A 94 2.37 -1.59 3.95
C ILE A 94 2.03 -3.05 4.21
N GLY A 95 0.77 -3.43 4.00
CA GLY A 95 0.36 -4.82 4.10
C GLY A 95 -1.03 -5.08 3.54
N VAL A 96 -1.34 -6.35 3.33
CA VAL A 96 -2.64 -6.86 2.90
C VAL A 96 -3.50 -7.11 4.13
N VAL A 97 -4.74 -6.63 4.17
CA VAL A 97 -5.67 -6.97 5.25
C VAL A 97 -6.06 -8.43 5.15
N GLN A 98 -5.78 -9.20 6.21
CA GLN A 98 -6.22 -10.59 6.35
C GLN A 98 -7.51 -10.68 7.16
N ASN A 99 -7.47 -10.14 8.38
CA ASN A 99 -8.58 -10.21 9.30
C ASN A 99 -9.01 -8.82 9.75
N VAL A 100 -10.33 -8.64 9.88
CA VAL A 100 -10.93 -7.47 10.53
C VAL A 100 -11.62 -7.96 11.80
N ALA A 101 -11.03 -7.66 12.95
CA ALA A 101 -11.59 -7.97 14.26
C ALA A 101 -12.59 -6.90 14.72
N ARG A 102 -13.50 -7.33 15.61
CA ARG A 102 -14.70 -6.59 16.05
C ARG A 102 -14.46 -5.10 16.32
N THR A 103 -15.31 -4.30 15.68
CA THR A 103 -15.51 -2.87 15.83
C THR A 103 -16.14 -2.51 17.18
N GLN A 104 -15.60 -1.50 17.87
CA GLN A 104 -16.42 -0.79 18.86
C GLN A 104 -17.33 0.19 18.11
N VAL A 105 -18.64 -0.09 18.17
CA VAL A 105 -19.69 0.75 17.58
C VAL A 105 -19.99 1.92 18.54
N PRO A 106 -20.33 3.13 18.06
CA PRO A 106 -20.58 4.27 18.93
C PRO A 106 -21.70 3.98 19.94
N GLY A 107 -21.33 3.92 21.22
CA GLY A 107 -22.23 4.03 22.36
C GLY A 107 -21.75 5.17 23.25
N ALA A 108 -22.57 5.64 24.19
CA ALA A 108 -22.25 6.79 25.04
C ALA A 108 -20.84 6.68 25.66
N GLY A 109 -19.87 7.44 25.11
CA GLY A 109 -18.49 7.54 25.58
C GLY A 109 -17.43 6.63 24.93
N LYS A 110 -17.75 5.78 23.93
CA LYS A 110 -16.75 4.92 23.26
C LYS A 110 -16.36 5.44 21.88
N LYS A 111 -15.06 5.49 21.58
CA LYS A 111 -14.52 5.85 20.26
C LYS A 111 -14.68 4.68 19.30
N THR A 112 -15.06 4.98 18.05
CA THR A 112 -15.04 3.99 16.97
C THR A 112 -13.61 3.49 16.77
N CYS A 113 -13.41 2.18 16.76
CA CYS A 113 -12.14 1.58 16.38
C CYS A 113 -12.36 0.30 15.58
N VAL A 114 -11.38 -0.02 14.74
CA VAL A 114 -11.31 -1.28 14.00
C VAL A 114 -9.95 -1.89 14.30
N ASN A 115 -9.94 -3.11 14.80
CA ASN A 115 -8.73 -3.90 14.91
C ASN A 115 -8.60 -4.75 13.65
N LEU A 116 -7.43 -4.77 13.05
CA LEU A 116 -7.19 -5.51 11.82
C LEU A 116 -5.78 -6.08 11.83
N SER A 117 -5.60 -7.23 11.20
CA SER A 117 -4.29 -7.79 10.96
C SER A 117 -3.88 -7.59 9.51
N LEU A 118 -2.66 -7.10 9.34
CA LEU A 118 -2.03 -7.00 8.03
C LEU A 118 -1.02 -8.13 7.89
N THR A 119 -0.85 -8.64 6.67
CA THR A 119 0.27 -9.50 6.29
C THR A 119 1.14 -8.87 5.21
N ASP A 120 2.44 -9.08 5.31
CA ASP A 120 3.39 -8.76 4.24
C ASP A 120 3.52 -9.89 3.20
N GLU A 121 4.33 -9.68 2.16
CA GLU A 121 4.60 -10.69 1.11
C GLU A 121 5.32 -11.94 1.62
N SER A 122 5.95 -11.86 2.80
CA SER A 122 6.64 -12.97 3.46
C SER A 122 5.71 -13.78 4.37
N GLY A 123 4.44 -13.37 4.50
CA GLY A 123 3.45 -13.99 5.37
C GLY A 123 3.61 -13.63 6.85
N ASN A 124 4.43 -12.62 7.18
CA ASN A 124 4.49 -12.08 8.54
C ASN A 124 3.21 -11.30 8.82
N GLU A 125 2.66 -11.44 10.03
CA GLU A 125 1.41 -10.80 10.43
C GLU A 125 1.66 -9.82 11.58
N LEU A 126 1.03 -8.64 11.51
CA LEU A 126 1.02 -7.63 12.56
C LEU A 126 -0.40 -7.09 12.79
N ASP A 127 -0.71 -6.78 14.05
CA ASP A 127 -1.99 -6.21 14.45
C ASP A 127 -1.95 -4.68 14.44
N PHE A 128 -3.05 -4.07 13.98
CA PHE A 128 -3.23 -2.63 13.89
C PHE A 128 -4.60 -2.22 14.42
N THR A 129 -4.66 -1.01 14.97
CA THR A 129 -5.93 -0.39 15.36
C THR A 129 -6.12 0.92 14.61
N LEU A 130 -7.19 1.01 13.82
CA LEU A 130 -7.67 2.27 13.26
C LEU A 130 -8.67 2.91 14.22
N TRP A 131 -8.65 4.23 14.31
CA TRP A 131 -9.54 5.00 15.18
C TRP A 131 -10.40 5.98 14.39
N GLU A 132 -11.59 6.25 14.94
CA GLU A 132 -12.51 7.32 14.55
C GLU A 132 -12.78 7.37 13.03
N THR A 133 -12.35 8.44 12.36
CA THR A 133 -12.60 8.66 10.93
C THR A 133 -11.91 7.60 10.07
N TYR A 134 -10.69 7.17 10.39
CA TYR A 134 -9.98 6.13 9.64
C TYR A 134 -10.68 4.78 9.77
N ALA A 135 -11.14 4.44 10.97
CA ALA A 135 -11.95 3.24 11.20
C ALA A 135 -13.25 3.26 10.39
N SER A 136 -13.94 4.39 10.36
CA SER A 136 -15.23 4.54 9.67
C SER A 136 -15.08 4.49 8.15
N GLN A 137 -14.04 5.14 7.62
CA GLN A 137 -13.70 5.10 6.19
C GLN A 137 -13.30 3.68 5.76
N PHE A 138 -12.45 3.01 6.55
CA PHE A 138 -12.03 1.66 6.26
C PHE A 138 -13.20 0.68 6.21
N MET A 139 -14.11 0.72 7.20
CA MET A 139 -15.30 -0.15 7.20
C MET A 139 -16.22 0.06 5.99
N THR A 140 -16.28 1.29 5.46
CA THR A 140 -17.05 1.60 4.24
C THR A 140 -16.33 1.09 2.99
N TYR A 141 -15.00 1.10 2.99
CA TYR A 141 -14.17 0.68 1.85
C TYR A 141 -14.00 -0.85 1.78
N SER A 142 -13.82 -1.51 2.92
CA SER A 142 -13.50 -2.94 3.01
C SER A 142 -14.71 -3.85 2.72
N SER A 143 -15.94 -3.32 2.70
CA SER A 143 -17.12 -4.12 2.36
C SER A 143 -17.11 -4.60 0.92
N ASP A 144 -16.39 -3.90 0.05
CA ASP A 144 -16.51 -4.04 -1.40
C ASP A 144 -15.25 -4.67 -2.04
N ILE A 145 -14.23 -4.97 -1.25
CA ILE A 145 -12.91 -5.39 -1.72
C ILE A 145 -12.42 -6.59 -0.93
N ASP A 146 -12.10 -7.67 -1.64
CA ASP A 146 -11.46 -8.85 -1.07
C ASP A 146 -9.96 -8.57 -0.88
N ALA A 147 -9.46 -8.73 0.35
CA ALA A 147 -8.07 -8.53 0.76
C ALA A 147 -7.42 -7.19 0.31
N PRO A 148 -7.90 -6.02 0.78
CA PRO A 148 -7.34 -4.73 0.39
C PRO A 148 -5.89 -4.55 0.87
N ILE A 149 -5.04 -3.95 0.03
CA ILE A 149 -3.70 -3.49 0.40
C ILE A 149 -3.82 -2.10 1.03
N ILE A 150 -3.26 -1.93 2.23
CA ILE A 150 -3.23 -0.65 2.95
C ILE A 150 -1.80 -0.19 3.11
N ILE A 151 -1.59 1.12 2.90
CA ILE A 151 -0.39 1.85 3.32
C ILE A 151 -0.80 2.73 4.49
N LEU A 152 -0.21 2.47 5.65
CA LEU A 152 -0.35 3.30 6.85
C LEU A 152 0.88 4.20 6.94
N THR A 153 0.68 5.52 6.87
CA THR A 153 1.75 6.48 7.12
C THR A 153 1.70 6.97 8.55
N TYR A 154 2.88 7.18 9.14
CA TYR A 154 3.01 7.65 10.51
C TYR A 154 2.24 6.79 11.54
N ALA A 155 2.27 5.46 11.39
CA ALA A 155 1.66 4.54 12.33
C ALA A 155 2.43 4.56 13.66
N TRP A 156 1.72 4.83 14.75
CA TRP A 156 2.29 4.85 16.09
C TRP A 156 2.49 3.41 16.60
N CYS A 157 3.73 3.06 16.89
CA CYS A 157 4.07 1.76 17.45
C CYS A 157 4.02 1.80 18.97
N HIS A 158 3.17 0.96 19.56
CA HIS A 158 3.05 0.82 21.02
C HIS A 158 3.24 -0.65 21.41
N GLN A 159 4.02 -0.89 22.46
CA GLN A 159 4.19 -2.23 23.01
C GLN A 159 3.00 -2.55 23.92
N SER A 160 2.18 -3.52 23.53
CA SER A 160 1.12 -4.05 24.39
C SER A 160 1.73 -4.69 25.62
N SER A 161 1.43 -4.14 26.80
CA SER A 161 1.74 -4.80 28.08
C SER A 161 0.94 -6.10 28.16
N SER A 162 1.59 -7.23 27.91
CA SER A 162 1.04 -8.52 28.30
C SER A 162 0.96 -8.54 29.83
N ASN A 163 -0.24 -8.36 30.38
CA ASN A 163 -0.49 -8.64 31.79
C ASN A 163 -0.23 -10.14 32.02
N LEU A 164 0.92 -10.45 32.62
CA LEU A 164 1.17 -11.72 33.32
C LEU A 164 0.45 -11.70 34.67
#